data_AF-A0A7X0R2D5-F1
#
_entry.id   AF-A0A7X0R2D5-F1
#
_cell.length_a   1.000
_cell.length_b   1.000
_cell.length_c   1.000
_cell.angle_alpha   90.00
_cell.angle_beta   90.00
_cell.angle_gamma   90.00
#
_symmetry.space_group_name_H-M   'P 1'
#
loop_
_entity.id
_entity.type
_entity.pdbx_description
1 polymer ?
#
loop_
_entity_poly.entity_id
_entity_poly.type
_entity_poly.pdbx_seq_one_letter_code
_entity_poly.pdbx_strand_id
1 'polypeptide(L)'
;MRNYNCQTLFIYLTLLVHVSCSSQNKRIEEANAEYRRDIEKFGAGFVTHFPKKLYTSDFTTLVSENITESHPKVWLKYSPSQEHIDSLVAKLSIEAKAIYESNDSCLLIIDKHLTEDNWIDYDKASQYLPNLYGNERECTTSKLPVPKFWNEYFVERKASALGLAPGYKLYIVDAQKGKFLSNDSIPNGKLTPSEWEHGFTKGVAINKQSGILIYWFDTW
;
A
#
# COMPACT_ATOMS: atom_id res chain seq x y z
N MET A 1 50.73 39.12 -0.21
CA MET A 1 49.31 39.14 -0.65
C MET A 1 49.05 37.87 -1.46
N ARG A 2 48.34 36.88 -0.89
CA ARG A 2 47.93 35.65 -1.59
C ARG A 2 46.40 35.59 -1.62
N ASN A 3 45.81 35.99 -2.74
CA ASN A 3 44.37 35.94 -3.03
C ASN A 3 44.01 34.64 -3.79
N TYR A 4 44.42 33.47 -3.29
CA TYR A 4 44.23 32.19 -4.00
C TYR A 4 43.36 31.15 -3.28
N ASN A 5 42.69 31.52 -2.18
CA ASN A 5 41.92 30.55 -1.40
C ASN A 5 40.40 30.56 -1.66
N CYS A 6 39.83 31.61 -2.26
CA CYS A 6 38.38 31.70 -2.41
C CYS A 6 37.86 30.99 -3.68
N GLN A 7 38.53 31.16 -4.83
CA GLN A 7 38.12 30.53 -6.09
C GLN A 7 38.28 29.01 -6.07
N THR A 8 39.38 28.51 -5.52
CA THR A 8 39.65 27.07 -5.40
C THR A 8 38.63 26.38 -4.48
N LEU A 9 38.28 27.02 -3.36
CA LEU A 9 37.24 26.53 -2.43
C LEU A 9 35.86 26.49 -3.11
N PHE A 10 35.54 27.49 -3.94
CA PHE A 10 34.28 27.54 -4.68
C PHE A 10 34.17 26.40 -5.72
N ILE A 11 35.26 26.10 -6.43
CA ILE A 11 35.32 24.99 -7.40
C ILE A 11 35.12 23.64 -6.70
N TYR A 12 35.78 23.39 -5.58
CA TYR A 12 35.58 22.15 -4.80
C TYR A 12 34.16 22.00 -4.26
N LEU A 13 33.53 23.10 -3.82
CA LEU A 13 32.14 23.09 -3.38
C LEU A 13 31.18 22.71 -4.52
N THR A 14 31.38 23.26 -5.72
CA THR A 14 30.54 22.95 -6.89
C THR A 14 30.71 21.50 -7.37
N LEU A 15 31.93 20.96 -7.33
CA LEU A 15 32.20 19.55 -7.65
C LEU A 15 31.51 18.59 -6.69
N LEU A 16 31.52 18.87 -5.38
CA LEU A 16 30.85 18.03 -4.37
C LEU A 16 29.33 18.03 -4.54
N VAL A 17 28.73 19.18 -4.87
CA VAL A 17 27.29 19.29 -5.14
C VAL A 17 26.90 18.49 -6.39
N HIS A 18 27.70 18.55 -7.45
CA HIS A 18 27.42 17.79 -8.69
C HIS A 18 27.54 16.27 -8.50
N VAL A 19 28.55 15.79 -7.77
CA VAL A 19 28.70 14.36 -7.47
C VAL A 19 27.52 13.86 -6.64
N SER A 20 27.11 14.62 -5.62
CA SER A 20 25.98 14.26 -4.77
C SER A 20 24.66 14.17 -5.55
N CYS A 21 24.32 15.19 -6.35
CA CYS A 21 23.12 15.19 -7.18
C CYS A 21 23.12 14.06 -8.22
N SER A 22 24.27 13.77 -8.86
CA SER A 22 24.37 12.67 -9.82
C SER A 22 24.13 11.31 -9.17
N SER A 23 24.62 11.11 -7.93
CA SER A 23 24.42 9.88 -7.18
C SER A 23 22.96 9.69 -6.75
N GLN A 24 22.30 10.77 -6.34
CA GLN A 24 20.89 10.75 -5.94
C GLN A 24 19.97 10.44 -7.12
N ASN A 25 20.21 11.07 -8.28
CA ASN A 25 19.43 10.80 -9.49
C ASN A 25 19.54 9.33 -9.89
N LYS A 26 20.77 8.77 -9.87
CA LYS A 26 20.99 7.34 -10.16
C LYS A 26 20.22 6.43 -9.21
N ARG A 27 20.24 6.72 -7.89
CA ARG A 27 19.48 5.94 -6.90
C ARG A 27 17.96 6.00 -7.13
N ILE A 28 17.44 7.17 -7.51
CA ILE A 28 16.01 7.32 -7.84
C ILE A 28 15.66 6.55 -9.11
N GLU A 29 16.52 6.54 -10.12
CA GLU A 29 16.32 5.76 -11.35
C GLU A 29 16.29 4.25 -11.07
N GLU A 30 17.24 3.75 -10.27
CA GLU A 30 17.29 2.36 -9.82
C GLU A 30 16.04 1.96 -9.02
N ALA A 31 15.64 2.80 -8.05
CA ALA A 31 14.42 2.62 -7.27
C ALA A 31 13.17 2.58 -8.16
N ASN A 32 13.08 3.46 -9.16
CA ASN A 32 11.98 3.44 -10.12
C ASN A 32 11.97 2.18 -10.99
N ALA A 33 13.14 1.62 -11.32
CA ALA A 33 13.23 0.38 -12.07
C ALA A 33 12.77 -0.82 -11.22
N GLU A 34 13.12 -0.86 -9.94
CA GLU A 34 12.63 -1.85 -8.97
C GLU A 34 11.13 -1.75 -8.77
N TYR A 35 10.64 -0.56 -8.41
CA TYR A 35 9.23 -0.28 -8.25
C TYR A 35 8.38 -0.70 -9.46
N ARG A 36 8.84 -0.41 -10.69
CA ARG A 36 8.13 -0.84 -11.91
C ARG A 36 8.04 -2.35 -12.03
N ARG A 37 9.15 -3.06 -11.78
CA ARG A 37 9.16 -4.54 -11.83
C ARG A 37 8.15 -5.13 -10.84
N ASP A 38 7.98 -4.51 -9.69
CA ASP A 38 7.06 -4.99 -8.65
C ASP A 38 5.59 -4.79 -9.03
N ILE A 39 5.21 -3.61 -9.54
CA ILE A 39 3.81 -3.34 -9.92
C ILE A 39 3.40 -4.01 -11.24
N GLU A 40 4.34 -4.21 -12.17
CA GLU A 40 4.08 -4.79 -13.50
C GLU A 40 3.77 -6.29 -13.45
N LYS A 41 4.01 -6.94 -12.30
CA LYS A 41 3.55 -8.32 -12.04
C LYS A 41 2.03 -8.44 -12.05
N PHE A 42 1.32 -7.33 -11.84
CA PHE A 42 -0.14 -7.27 -11.94
C PHE A 42 -0.57 -6.59 -13.23
N GLY A 43 -1.69 -7.05 -13.79
CA GLY A 43 -2.25 -6.46 -15.01
C GLY A 43 -2.49 -4.95 -14.85
N ALA A 44 -2.22 -4.19 -15.91
CA ALA A 44 -2.25 -2.72 -15.88
C ALA A 44 -3.54 -2.13 -15.28
N GLY A 45 -4.69 -2.79 -15.48
CA GLY A 45 -5.99 -2.38 -14.92
C GLY A 45 -6.06 -2.34 -13.39
N PHE A 46 -5.24 -3.15 -12.70
CA PHE A 46 -5.22 -3.24 -11.24
C PHE A 46 -4.34 -2.17 -10.59
N VAL A 47 -3.25 -1.81 -11.27
CA VAL A 47 -2.25 -0.87 -10.75
C VAL A 47 -2.33 0.53 -11.35
N THR A 48 -3.37 0.87 -12.12
CA THR A 48 -3.52 2.20 -12.77
C THR A 48 -3.48 3.41 -11.82
N HIS A 49 -3.82 3.19 -10.54
CA HIS A 49 -3.88 4.24 -9.53
C HIS A 49 -2.53 4.48 -8.84
N PHE A 50 -1.56 3.58 -9.01
CA PHE A 50 -0.22 3.73 -8.49
C PHE A 50 0.52 4.88 -9.20
N PRO A 51 1.51 5.52 -8.55
CA PRO A 51 2.26 6.62 -9.16
C PRO A 51 3.07 6.12 -10.36
N LYS A 52 3.09 6.88 -11.47
CA LYS A 52 3.89 6.49 -12.65
C LYS A 52 5.40 6.43 -12.39
N LYS A 53 5.87 7.19 -11.39
CA LYS A 53 7.26 7.24 -10.94
C LYS A 53 7.34 7.71 -9.50
N LEU A 54 8.37 7.27 -8.80
CA LEU A 54 8.76 7.74 -7.48
C LEU A 54 9.74 8.90 -7.60
N TYR A 55 9.65 9.85 -6.68
CA TYR A 55 10.56 11.01 -6.58
C TYR A 55 11.62 10.85 -5.48
N THR A 56 11.61 9.70 -4.83
CA THR A 56 12.53 9.31 -3.75
C THR A 56 12.98 7.88 -4.01
N SER A 57 14.19 7.55 -3.55
CA SER A 57 14.68 6.16 -3.51
C SER A 57 14.27 5.44 -2.22
N ASP A 58 13.68 6.14 -1.26
CA ASP A 58 13.19 5.58 0.00
C ASP A 58 11.72 5.20 -0.16
N PHE A 59 11.48 3.90 -0.34
CA PHE A 59 10.16 3.31 -0.48
C PHE A 59 10.19 1.86 0.01
N THR A 60 9.01 1.30 0.21
CA THR A 60 8.85 -0.13 0.47
C THR A 60 7.73 -0.67 -0.39
N THR A 61 8.00 -1.75 -1.09
CA THR A 61 7.00 -2.55 -1.80
C THR A 61 6.79 -3.87 -1.08
N LEU A 62 5.54 -4.33 -1.07
CA LEU A 62 5.20 -5.69 -0.66
C LEU A 62 4.44 -6.33 -1.81
N VAL A 63 4.96 -7.44 -2.33
CA VAL A 63 4.40 -8.13 -3.48
C VAL A 63 4.20 -9.60 -3.16
N SER A 64 3.00 -10.10 -3.44
CA SER A 64 2.70 -11.52 -3.40
C SER A 64 1.92 -11.88 -4.67
N GLU A 65 2.46 -12.77 -5.50
CA GLU A 65 1.84 -13.15 -6.79
C GLU A 65 0.98 -14.41 -6.69
N ASN A 66 1.11 -15.14 -5.58
CA ASN A 66 0.47 -16.44 -5.41
C ASN A 66 0.10 -16.69 -3.94
N ILE A 67 -0.78 -17.66 -3.78
CA ILE A 67 -1.37 -18.05 -2.50
C ILE A 67 -0.40 -18.79 -1.57
N THR A 68 0.85 -19.02 -1.96
CA THR A 68 1.79 -19.73 -1.10
C THR A 68 2.28 -18.87 0.06
N GLU A 69 2.10 -17.56 0.05
CA GLU A 69 2.59 -16.69 1.13
C GLU A 69 1.54 -15.69 1.61
N SER A 70 0.65 -15.23 0.72
CA SER A 70 -0.55 -14.46 1.07
C SER A 70 -1.53 -14.43 -0.10
N HIS A 71 -2.67 -13.77 0.07
CA HIS A 71 -3.47 -13.25 -1.03
C HIS A 71 -2.59 -12.51 -2.07
N PRO A 72 -2.86 -12.63 -3.38
CA PRO A 72 -2.19 -11.82 -4.37
C PRO A 72 -2.39 -10.34 -4.10
N LYS A 73 -1.28 -9.62 -3.99
CA LYS A 73 -1.28 -8.20 -3.63
C LYS A 73 -0.03 -7.47 -4.06
N VAL A 74 -0.19 -6.17 -4.23
CA VAL A 74 0.93 -5.23 -4.30
C VAL A 74 0.62 -4.01 -3.46
N TRP A 75 1.51 -3.70 -2.52
CA TRP A 75 1.46 -2.47 -1.73
C TRP A 75 2.72 -1.64 -1.98
N LEU A 76 2.57 -0.32 -1.93
CA LEU A 76 3.68 0.63 -2.00
C LEU A 76 3.54 1.63 -0.86
N LYS A 77 4.55 1.75 0.00
CA LYS A 77 4.68 2.80 1.01
C LYS A 77 5.83 3.73 0.66
N TYR A 78 5.58 5.04 0.66
CA TYR A 78 6.63 6.06 0.50
C TYR A 78 6.15 7.44 0.98
N SER A 79 7.08 8.38 1.08
CA SER A 79 6.84 9.75 1.56
C SER A 79 7.23 10.80 0.51
N PRO A 80 6.29 11.29 -0.32
CA PRO A 80 6.54 12.36 -1.28
C PRO A 80 6.47 13.77 -0.66
N SER A 81 6.63 14.81 -1.49
CA SER A 81 6.44 16.19 -1.06
C SER A 81 5.00 16.47 -0.62
N GLN A 82 4.82 17.42 0.30
CA GLN A 82 3.50 17.82 0.77
C GLN A 82 2.60 18.31 -0.37
N GLU A 83 3.15 19.01 -1.36
CA GLU A 83 2.44 19.45 -2.56
C GLU A 83 1.85 18.28 -3.36
N HIS A 84 2.62 17.18 -3.48
CA HIS A 84 2.14 15.97 -4.13
C HIS A 84 1.01 15.32 -3.32
N ILE A 85 1.14 15.26 -1.99
CA ILE A 85 0.08 14.76 -1.11
C ILE A 85 -1.18 15.59 -1.24
N ASP A 86 -1.08 16.92 -1.21
CA ASP A 86 -2.22 17.82 -1.31
C ASP A 86 -2.92 17.71 -2.68
N SER A 87 -2.15 17.62 -3.77
CA SER A 87 -2.69 17.38 -5.10
C SER A 87 -3.40 16.03 -5.20
N LEU A 88 -2.82 14.98 -4.62
CA LEU A 88 -3.41 13.65 -4.63
C LEU A 88 -4.69 13.59 -3.79
N VAL A 89 -4.70 14.22 -2.61
CA VAL A 89 -5.91 14.34 -1.77
C VAL A 89 -7.02 15.06 -2.52
N ALA A 90 -6.74 16.19 -3.16
CA ALA A 90 -7.73 16.94 -3.92
C ALA A 90 -8.36 16.08 -5.03
N LYS A 91 -7.54 15.30 -5.74
CA LYS A 91 -8.01 14.36 -6.77
C LYS A 91 -8.88 13.24 -6.17
N LEU A 92 -8.37 12.54 -5.16
CA LEU A 92 -9.04 11.38 -4.57
C LEU A 92 -10.32 11.76 -3.81
N SER A 93 -10.41 12.97 -3.27
CA SER A 93 -11.66 13.47 -2.66
C SER A 93 -12.82 13.56 -3.65
N ILE A 94 -12.54 13.59 -4.95
CA ILE A 94 -13.56 13.62 -6.02
C ILE A 94 -13.76 12.22 -6.61
N GLU A 95 -12.67 11.48 -6.83
CA GLU A 95 -12.70 10.23 -7.59
C GLU A 95 -12.94 8.97 -6.73
N ALA A 96 -12.66 9.02 -5.43
CA ALA A 96 -12.79 7.84 -4.58
C ALA A 96 -14.25 7.40 -4.44
N LYS A 97 -14.48 6.09 -4.56
CA LYS A 97 -15.80 5.48 -4.35
C LYS A 97 -16.23 5.51 -2.89
N ALA A 98 -15.27 5.51 -1.97
CA ALA A 98 -15.50 5.69 -0.55
C ALA A 98 -14.26 6.28 0.13
N ILE A 99 -14.48 7.00 1.23
CA ILE A 99 -13.42 7.57 2.06
C ILE A 99 -13.68 7.18 3.50
N TYR A 100 -12.67 6.59 4.16
CA TYR A 100 -12.76 6.20 5.57
C TYR A 100 -11.58 6.74 6.38
N GLU A 101 -11.71 6.70 7.69
CA GLU A 101 -10.63 7.01 8.64
C GLU A 101 -10.07 5.68 9.19
N SER A 102 -8.76 5.61 9.44
CA SER A 102 -8.09 4.36 9.88
C SER A 102 -8.53 3.85 11.25
N ASN A 103 -9.17 4.70 12.06
CA ASN A 103 -9.74 4.37 13.36
C ASN A 103 -11.28 4.21 13.31
N ASP A 104 -11.89 4.18 12.11
CA ASP A 104 -13.32 3.87 11.98
C ASP A 104 -13.56 2.43 12.48
N SER A 105 -14.44 2.30 13.48
CA SER A 105 -14.80 1.02 14.06
C SER A 105 -15.78 0.20 13.21
N CYS A 106 -16.24 0.79 12.09
CA CYS A 106 -17.18 0.22 11.13
C CYS A 106 -16.53 -0.02 9.75
N LEU A 107 -15.24 -0.38 9.72
CA LEU A 107 -14.56 -0.83 8.51
C LEU A 107 -14.88 -2.30 8.22
N LEU A 108 -15.12 -2.61 6.94
CA LEU A 108 -15.09 -3.98 6.45
C LEU A 108 -13.63 -4.37 6.19
N ILE A 109 -12.99 -4.95 7.21
CA ILE A 109 -11.59 -5.40 7.13
C ILE A 109 -11.59 -6.86 6.72
N ILE A 110 -11.10 -7.15 5.50
CA ILE A 110 -10.88 -8.52 5.05
C ILE A 110 -9.68 -9.09 5.78
N ASP A 111 -9.74 -10.38 6.13
CA ASP A 111 -8.71 -11.09 6.87
C ASP A 111 -8.35 -10.46 8.21
N LYS A 112 -9.32 -9.84 8.88
CA LYS A 112 -9.13 -9.22 10.19
C LYS A 112 -8.46 -10.14 11.23
N HIS A 113 -8.63 -11.45 11.08
CA HIS A 113 -8.14 -12.50 11.95
C HIS A 113 -6.74 -13.02 11.55
N LEU A 114 -6.29 -12.74 10.33
CA LEU A 114 -4.99 -13.20 9.83
C LEU A 114 -3.85 -12.30 10.31
N THR A 115 -2.71 -12.93 10.52
CA THR A 115 -1.41 -12.34 10.88
C THR A 115 -0.33 -13.10 10.12
N GLU A 116 0.89 -12.57 10.13
CA GLU A 116 2.04 -13.22 9.50
C GLU A 116 2.26 -14.63 10.05
N ASP A 117 2.13 -14.77 11.36
CA ASP A 117 2.34 -16.05 12.04
C ASP A 117 1.26 -17.10 11.78
N ASN A 118 0.04 -16.71 11.35
CA ASN A 118 -1.12 -17.61 11.33
C ASN A 118 -1.72 -17.82 9.93
N TRP A 119 -1.23 -17.12 8.90
CA TRP A 119 -1.70 -17.23 7.51
C TRP A 119 -1.73 -18.68 7.01
N ILE A 120 -0.63 -19.41 7.23
CA ILE A 120 -0.46 -20.79 6.75
C ILE A 120 -1.50 -21.72 7.41
N ASP A 121 -1.75 -21.53 8.70
CA ASP A 121 -2.63 -22.41 9.46
C ASP A 121 -4.12 -22.14 9.16
N TYR A 122 -4.51 -20.87 8.97
CA TYR A 122 -5.91 -20.47 8.82
C TYR A 122 -6.44 -20.53 7.38
N ASP A 123 -5.65 -20.13 6.38
CA ASP A 123 -6.16 -20.06 5.00
C ASP A 123 -5.84 -21.33 4.18
N LYS A 124 -4.68 -21.96 4.43
CA LYS A 124 -4.26 -23.16 3.68
C LYS A 124 -4.67 -24.48 4.31
N ALA A 125 -4.60 -24.61 5.63
CA ALA A 125 -4.73 -25.90 6.32
C ALA A 125 -6.04 -26.08 7.11
N SER A 126 -6.74 -24.99 7.43
CA SER A 126 -7.87 -25.06 8.36
C SER A 126 -9.11 -25.76 7.77
N GLN A 127 -9.48 -26.89 8.41
CA GLN A 127 -10.81 -27.51 8.33
C GLN A 127 -11.78 -26.95 9.40
N TYR A 128 -11.32 -26.01 10.23
CA TYR A 128 -12.07 -25.51 11.39
C TYR A 128 -12.34 -24.00 11.24
N LEU A 129 -13.60 -23.67 10.96
CA LEU A 129 -14.09 -22.30 10.90
C LEU A 129 -14.71 -21.94 12.26
N PRO A 130 -13.99 -21.35 13.22
CA PRO A 130 -14.70 -20.55 14.22
C PRO A 130 -15.44 -19.46 13.44
N ASN A 131 -16.65 -19.10 13.87
CA ASN A 131 -17.48 -18.09 13.22
C ASN A 131 -16.84 -16.69 13.38
N LEU A 132 -15.75 -16.42 12.66
CA LEU A 132 -14.86 -15.26 12.82
C LEU A 132 -15.53 -13.96 12.34
N TYR A 133 -16.50 -14.09 11.42
CA TYR A 133 -17.39 -13.01 10.99
C TYR A 133 -18.78 -13.12 11.62
N GLY A 134 -18.96 -13.97 12.64
CA GLY A 134 -20.25 -14.32 13.23
C GLY A 134 -21.05 -13.20 13.89
N ASN A 135 -20.58 -11.95 13.80
CA ASN A 135 -21.35 -10.73 14.01
C ASN A 135 -20.64 -9.60 13.23
N GLU A 136 -20.69 -9.61 11.89
CA GLU A 136 -20.48 -8.36 11.16
C GLU A 136 -21.40 -7.31 11.78
N ARG A 137 -20.82 -6.19 12.21
CA ARG A 137 -21.65 -5.09 12.72
C ARG A 137 -22.53 -4.67 11.55
N GLU A 138 -23.80 -4.37 11.81
CA GLU A 138 -24.72 -3.85 10.79
C GLU A 138 -24.10 -2.69 9.97
N CYS A 139 -23.20 -1.92 10.58
CA CYS A 139 -22.50 -0.83 9.92
C CYS A 139 -21.41 -1.24 8.89
N THR A 140 -21.00 -2.51 8.79
CA THR A 140 -19.99 -2.99 7.80
C THR A 140 -20.62 -3.46 6.50
N THR A 141 -21.91 -3.84 6.49
CA THR A 141 -22.57 -4.48 5.35
C THR A 141 -22.61 -3.62 4.08
N SER A 142 -22.60 -2.30 4.21
CA SER A 142 -22.58 -1.37 3.07
C SER A 142 -21.19 -0.81 2.74
N LYS A 143 -20.14 -1.30 3.38
CA LYS A 143 -18.78 -0.76 3.24
C LYS A 143 -18.02 -1.54 2.18
N LEU A 144 -17.23 -0.80 1.39
CA LEU A 144 -16.20 -1.40 0.53
C LEU A 144 -15.04 -1.94 1.38
N PRO A 145 -14.44 -3.08 1.00
CA PRO A 145 -13.41 -3.76 1.78
C PRO A 145 -12.09 -2.99 1.78
N VAL A 146 -11.41 -3.06 2.92
CA VAL A 146 -10.04 -2.59 3.11
C VAL A 146 -9.16 -3.75 3.56
N PRO A 147 -7.89 -3.81 3.11
CA PRO A 147 -6.97 -4.82 3.58
C PRO A 147 -6.58 -4.54 5.03
N LYS A 148 -6.26 -5.61 5.78
CA LYS A 148 -5.51 -5.47 7.03
C LYS A 148 -4.03 -5.25 6.71
N PHE A 149 -3.44 -4.13 7.12
CA PHE A 149 -2.01 -3.84 6.95
C PHE A 149 -1.20 -4.49 8.08
N TRP A 150 -1.06 -5.82 8.07
CA TRP A 150 -0.44 -6.60 9.16
C TRP A 150 1.06 -6.87 9.00
N ASN A 151 1.68 -6.43 7.91
CA ASN A 151 3.11 -6.62 7.66
C ASN A 151 3.96 -5.56 8.40
N GLU A 152 5.11 -5.97 8.93
CA GLU A 152 5.98 -5.13 9.77
C GLU A 152 6.41 -3.80 9.14
N TYR A 153 6.54 -3.72 7.81
CA TYR A 153 6.92 -2.49 7.12
C TYR A 153 5.78 -1.46 7.06
N PHE A 154 4.54 -1.92 7.24
CA PHE A 154 3.32 -1.12 7.13
C PHE A 154 2.65 -0.89 8.50
N VAL A 155 2.83 -1.81 9.46
CA VAL A 155 2.30 -1.69 10.81
C VAL A 155 3.00 -0.57 11.59
N GLU A 156 2.21 0.23 12.31
CA GLU A 156 2.73 1.28 13.19
C GLU A 156 2.49 0.97 14.68
N ARG A 157 3.34 1.51 15.56
CA ARG A 157 3.15 1.37 17.01
C ARG A 157 1.82 2.00 17.42
N LYS A 158 0.98 1.26 18.14
CA LYS A 158 -0.41 1.64 18.50
C LYS A 158 -1.38 1.68 17.30
N ALA A 159 -1.16 0.82 16.32
CA ALA A 159 -2.07 0.62 15.20
C ALA A 159 -3.50 0.23 15.62
N SER A 160 -4.48 0.64 14.81
CA SER A 160 -5.87 0.17 14.91
C SER A 160 -5.99 -1.30 14.47
N ALA A 161 -7.21 -1.85 14.49
CA ALA A 161 -7.48 -3.19 13.94
C ALA A 161 -7.05 -3.34 12.46
N LEU A 162 -6.93 -2.22 11.75
CA LEU A 162 -6.47 -2.14 10.37
C LEU A 162 -4.94 -2.29 10.24
N GLY A 163 -4.18 -2.16 11.32
CA GLY A 163 -2.70 -2.17 11.28
C GLY A 163 -2.07 -0.80 11.06
N LEU A 164 -2.85 0.26 10.84
CA LEU A 164 -2.36 1.63 10.67
C LEU A 164 -2.56 2.48 11.94
N ALA A 165 -1.67 3.45 12.17
CA ALA A 165 -1.87 4.44 13.22
C ALA A 165 -3.10 5.34 12.95
N PRO A 166 -3.62 6.06 13.96
CA PRO A 166 -4.61 7.10 13.74
C PRO A 166 -4.11 8.21 12.79
N GLY A 167 -5.04 8.81 12.02
CA GLY A 167 -4.75 9.94 11.13
C GLY A 167 -4.58 9.58 9.66
N TYR A 168 -4.65 8.29 9.31
CA TYR A 168 -4.74 7.88 7.91
C TYR A 168 -6.18 8.02 7.40
N LYS A 169 -6.31 8.67 6.24
CA LYS A 169 -7.52 8.62 5.42
C LYS A 169 -7.36 7.58 4.33
N LEU A 170 -8.33 6.70 4.20
CA LEU A 170 -8.38 5.60 3.24
C LEU A 170 -9.27 6.02 2.08
N TYR A 171 -8.72 6.15 0.88
CA TYR A 171 -9.44 6.47 -0.34
C TYR A 171 -9.59 5.20 -1.17
N ILE A 172 -10.81 4.66 -1.23
CA ILE A 172 -11.10 3.47 -2.04
C ILE A 172 -11.27 3.91 -3.49
N VAL A 173 -10.33 3.55 -4.35
CA VAL A 173 -10.35 3.90 -5.78
C VAL A 173 -11.29 2.97 -6.53
N ASP A 174 -11.22 1.67 -6.26
CA ASP A 174 -12.15 0.70 -6.82
C ASP A 174 -12.24 -0.53 -5.93
N ALA A 175 -13.39 -1.20 -5.98
CA ALA A 175 -13.59 -2.50 -5.37
C ALA A 175 -14.67 -3.23 -6.17
N GLN A 176 -14.37 -4.46 -6.59
CA GLN A 176 -15.30 -5.27 -7.39
C GLN A 176 -15.36 -6.69 -6.86
N LYS A 177 -16.56 -7.25 -6.96
CA LYS A 177 -16.89 -8.62 -6.57
C LYS A 177 -16.70 -9.56 -7.76
N GLY A 178 -16.47 -10.83 -7.48
CA GLY A 178 -16.26 -11.85 -8.50
C GLY A 178 -14.79 -12.01 -8.86
N LYS A 179 -14.50 -12.93 -9.77
CA LYS A 179 -13.15 -13.47 -9.98
C LYS A 179 -12.37 -12.76 -11.07
N PHE A 180 -11.19 -12.24 -10.72
CA PHE A 180 -10.36 -11.43 -11.62
C PHE A 180 -8.96 -12.02 -11.93
N LEU A 181 -8.53 -13.04 -11.18
CA LEU A 181 -7.28 -13.76 -11.41
C LEU A 181 -7.52 -15.22 -11.84
N SER A 182 -6.46 -15.90 -12.30
CA SER A 182 -6.48 -17.33 -12.61
C SER A 182 -6.70 -18.19 -11.36
N ASN A 183 -7.28 -19.39 -11.51
CA ASN A 183 -7.54 -20.34 -10.41
C ASN A 183 -6.32 -20.61 -9.53
N ASP A 184 -5.13 -20.70 -10.14
CA ASP A 184 -3.89 -21.04 -9.44
C ASP A 184 -3.39 -19.89 -8.53
N SER A 185 -4.00 -18.72 -8.65
CA SER A 185 -3.66 -17.51 -7.90
C SER A 185 -4.71 -17.15 -6.86
N ILE A 186 -5.76 -17.95 -6.69
CA ILE A 186 -6.90 -17.58 -5.85
C ILE A 186 -6.93 -18.41 -4.58
N PRO A 187 -6.94 -17.78 -3.40
CA PRO A 187 -7.02 -18.51 -2.13
C PRO A 187 -8.40 -19.09 -1.94
N ASN A 188 -8.53 -20.00 -0.98
CA ASN A 188 -9.71 -20.85 -0.85
C ASN A 188 -10.97 -20.07 -0.41
N GLY A 189 -10.87 -18.76 -0.15
CA GLY A 189 -12.00 -17.87 0.11
C GLY A 189 -12.78 -18.16 1.40
N LYS A 190 -12.44 -19.24 2.12
CA LYS A 190 -13.25 -19.82 3.22
C LYS A 190 -13.52 -18.85 4.38
N LEU A 191 -12.64 -17.87 4.55
CA LEU A 191 -12.72 -16.86 5.60
C LEU A 191 -12.87 -15.43 5.04
N THR A 192 -13.18 -15.30 3.75
CA THR A 192 -13.61 -14.05 3.14
C THR A 192 -15.14 -13.99 3.20
N PRO A 193 -15.78 -12.84 3.52
CA PRO A 193 -17.22 -12.68 3.35
C PRO A 193 -17.65 -13.12 1.95
N SER A 194 -18.69 -13.95 1.86
CA SER A 194 -19.08 -14.63 0.61
C SER A 194 -19.29 -13.68 -0.57
N GLU A 195 -19.74 -12.45 -0.29
CA GLU A 195 -19.95 -11.45 -1.32
C GLU A 195 -18.67 -10.78 -1.84
N TRP A 196 -17.53 -11.00 -1.18
CA TRP A 196 -16.21 -10.51 -1.56
C TRP A 196 -15.22 -11.62 -1.94
N GLU A 197 -15.66 -12.87 -1.91
CA GLU A 197 -14.89 -14.02 -2.40
C GLU A 197 -14.42 -13.75 -3.85
N HIS A 198 -13.11 -13.88 -4.09
CA HIS A 198 -12.45 -13.69 -5.39
C HIS A 198 -12.38 -12.23 -5.88
N GLY A 199 -12.98 -11.32 -5.12
CA GLY A 199 -13.02 -9.90 -5.40
C GLY A 199 -11.68 -9.20 -5.18
N PHE A 200 -11.64 -7.92 -5.49
CA PHE A 200 -10.47 -7.09 -5.22
C PHE A 200 -10.84 -5.73 -4.63
N THR A 201 -9.86 -5.11 -4.01
CA THR A 201 -9.88 -3.70 -3.62
C THR A 201 -8.60 -3.01 -4.03
N LYS A 202 -8.70 -1.74 -4.41
CA LYS A 202 -7.55 -0.88 -4.65
C LYS A 202 -7.78 0.53 -4.15
N GLY A 203 -6.73 1.16 -3.65
CA GLY A 203 -6.85 2.49 -3.07
C GLY A 203 -5.55 3.06 -2.52
N VAL A 204 -5.72 4.17 -1.79
CA VAL A 204 -4.60 4.91 -1.19
C VAL A 204 -4.91 5.29 0.25
N ALA A 205 -4.01 4.98 1.18
CA ALA A 205 -4.05 5.45 2.56
C ALA A 205 -3.09 6.63 2.69
N ILE A 206 -3.56 7.73 3.27
CA ILE A 206 -2.81 8.98 3.36
C ILE A 206 -2.81 9.48 4.79
N ASN A 207 -1.63 9.59 5.39
CA ASN A 207 -1.44 10.35 6.63
C ASN A 207 -0.74 11.66 6.30
N LYS A 208 -1.53 12.74 6.20
CA LYS A 208 -1.00 14.07 5.83
C LYS A 208 -0.01 14.62 6.86
N GLN A 209 -0.16 14.26 8.14
CA GLN A 209 0.69 14.78 9.21
C GLN A 209 2.08 14.14 9.18
N SER A 210 2.15 12.82 8.95
CA SER A 210 3.43 12.11 8.83
C SER A 210 4.01 12.16 7.42
N GLY A 211 3.23 12.59 6.42
CA GLY A 211 3.66 12.65 5.03
C GLY A 211 3.74 11.29 4.33
N ILE A 212 3.09 10.26 4.90
CA ILE A 212 3.17 8.87 4.41
C ILE A 212 1.98 8.56 3.51
N LEU A 213 2.27 7.96 2.35
CA LEU A 213 1.31 7.34 1.45
C LEU A 213 1.48 5.83 1.43
N ILE A 214 0.35 5.11 1.38
CA ILE A 214 0.31 3.67 1.12
C ILE A 214 -0.67 3.41 -0.02
N TYR A 215 -0.19 2.96 -1.17
CA TYR A 215 -1.01 2.48 -2.26
C TYR A 215 -1.21 0.97 -2.10
N TRP A 216 -2.39 0.46 -2.43
CA TRP A 216 -2.65 -0.98 -2.38
C TRP A 216 -3.49 -1.48 -3.54
N PHE A 217 -3.23 -2.71 -3.92
CA PHE A 217 -4.14 -3.59 -4.62
C PHE A 217 -4.09 -4.95 -3.91
N ASP A 218 -5.25 -5.49 -3.55
CA ASP A 218 -5.40 -6.82 -2.95
C ASP A 218 -6.55 -7.58 -3.62
N THR A 219 -6.37 -8.90 -3.76
CA THR A 219 -7.40 -9.83 -4.23
C THR A 219 -7.67 -10.90 -3.18
N TRP A 220 -8.94 -11.20 -2.93
CA TRP A 220 -9.38 -12.11 -1.87
C TRP A 220 -9.81 -13.45 -2.40
#